data_AF-A0A1J5DBH0-F1
#
_entry.id   AF-A0A1J5DBH0-F1
#
_cell.length_a   1.000
_cell.length_b   1.000
_cell.length_c   1.000
_cell.angle_alpha   90.00
_cell.angle_beta   90.00
_cell.angle_gamma   90.00
#
_symmetry.space_group_name_H-M   'P 1'
#
loop_
_entity.id
_entity.type
_entity.pdbx_description
1 polymer ?
#
loop_
_entity_poly.entity_id
_entity_poly.type
_entity_poly.pdbx_seq_one_letter_code
_entity_poly.pdbx_strand_id
1 'polypeptide(L)'
;MGADLRNEDWDEVLLQAYEHLRSRLHDIEESIRVLEVQREELMNRLAGAEAFLGIADARGFLAPASKPGNVPKPSAFANPHGSGDRKRGSLWSDIEGVMGGQGPMKASDIIDILIEQGYDDSEGSKTRIYNSLGRWAREGKLEKSGRGVYELES
;
A
#
# COMPACT_ATOMS: atom_id res chain seq x y z
N MET A 1 -14.28 12.53 61.01
CA MET A 1 -14.24 13.27 59.74
C MET A 1 -13.16 12.62 58.90
N GLY A 2 -13.52 11.87 57.86
CA GLY A 2 -12.56 11.07 57.10
C GLY A 2 -13.26 10.22 56.07
N ALA A 3 -13.82 10.86 55.04
CA ALA A 3 -14.48 10.16 53.95
C ALA A 3 -14.51 10.90 52.59
N ASP A 4 -13.82 12.03 52.40
CA ASP A 4 -13.92 12.79 51.12
C ASP A 4 -12.71 12.69 50.18
N LEU A 5 -11.54 12.28 50.65
CA LEU A 5 -10.30 12.28 49.83
C LEU A 5 -10.25 11.19 48.74
N ARG A 6 -11.25 10.31 48.63
CA ARG A 6 -11.27 9.24 47.61
C ARG A 6 -12.05 9.58 46.36
N ASN A 7 -12.94 10.59 46.39
CA ASN A 7 -13.73 10.97 45.21
C ASN A 7 -12.97 11.96 44.31
N GLU A 8 -12.16 12.86 44.88
CA GLU A 8 -11.39 13.85 44.13
C GLU A 8 -10.35 13.22 43.19
N ASP A 9 -9.71 12.12 43.61
CA ASP A 9 -8.72 11.39 42.80
C ASP A 9 -9.32 10.75 41.54
N TRP A 10 -10.56 10.26 41.62
CA TRP A 10 -11.22 9.63 40.47
C TRP A 10 -11.67 10.65 39.44
N ASP A 11 -12.12 11.82 39.88
CA ASP A 11 -12.51 12.91 38.99
C ASP A 11 -11.31 13.43 38.20
N GLU A 12 -10.13 13.54 38.82
CA GLU A 12 -8.90 13.92 38.14
C GLU A 12 -8.46 12.86 37.11
N VAL A 13 -8.52 11.57 37.46
CA VAL A 13 -8.21 10.47 36.54
C VAL A 13 -9.18 10.43 35.35
N LEU A 14 -10.48 10.64 35.61
CA LEU A 14 -11.49 10.69 34.56
C LEU A 14 -11.30 11.90 33.65
N LEU A 15 -10.94 13.06 34.21
CA LEU A 15 -10.65 14.26 33.43
C LEU A 15 -9.43 14.06 32.53
N GLN A 16 -8.34 13.51 33.07
CA GLN A 16 -7.13 13.19 32.30
C GLN A 16 -7.42 12.17 31.17
N ALA A 17 -8.21 11.13 31.46
CA ALA A 17 -8.61 10.15 30.46
C ALA A 17 -9.49 10.77 29.37
N TYR A 18 -10.41 11.66 29.74
CA TYR A 18 -11.26 12.39 28.80
C TYR A 18 -10.44 13.32 27.89
N GLU A 19 -9.51 14.10 28.46
CA GLU A 19 -8.62 14.97 27.70
C GLU A 19 -7.72 14.18 26.74
N HIS A 20 -7.20 13.04 27.20
CA HIS A 20 -6.40 12.14 26.38
C HIS A 20 -7.21 11.58 25.20
N LEU A 21 -8.43 11.11 25.45
CA LEU A 21 -9.32 10.62 24.40
C LEU A 21 -9.69 11.73 23.42
N ARG A 22 -9.97 12.94 23.91
CA ARG A 22 -10.28 14.11 23.09
C ARG A 22 -9.11 14.49 22.19
N SER A 23 -7.88 14.49 22.71
CA SER A 23 -6.67 14.75 21.92
C SER A 23 -6.50 13.69 20.83
N ARG A 24 -6.65 12.40 21.16
CA ARG A 24 -6.54 11.32 20.17
C ARG A 24 -7.60 11.40 19.09
N LEU A 25 -8.82 11.81 19.45
CA LEU A 25 -9.90 12.01 18.49
C LEU A 25 -9.54 13.14 17.52
N HIS A 26 -8.98 14.24 18.02
CA HIS A 26 -8.50 15.34 17.20
C HIS A 26 -7.37 14.93 16.24
N ASP A 27 -6.40 14.14 16.71
CA ASP A 27 -5.30 13.64 15.86
C ASP A 27 -5.81 12.74 14.73
N ILE A 28 -6.83 11.91 15.03
CA ILE A 28 -7.48 11.05 14.03
C ILE A 28 -8.26 11.90 13.02
N GLU A 29 -9.02 12.90 13.46
CA GLU A 29 -9.74 13.81 12.58
C GLU A 29 -8.80 14.54 11.62
N GLU A 30 -7.65 15.00 12.11
CA GLU A 30 -6.66 15.68 11.29
C GLU A 30 -6.00 14.70 10.29
N SER A 31 -5.72 13.48 10.72
CA SER A 31 -5.21 12.43 9.83
C SER A 31 -6.19 12.11 8.71
N ILE A 32 -7.50 12.08 9.00
CA ILE A 32 -8.55 11.88 7.98
C ILE A 32 -8.52 13.02 6.96
N ARG A 33 -8.45 14.28 7.40
CA ARG A 33 -8.39 15.43 6.48
C ARG A 33 -7.18 15.38 5.56
N VAL A 34 -6.01 15.02 6.09
CA VAL A 34 -4.79 14.88 5.28
C VAL A 34 -4.96 13.78 4.22
N LEU A 35 -5.56 12.64 4.59
CA LEU A 35 -5.81 11.55 3.66
C LEU A 35 -6.85 11.91 2.60
N GLU A 36 -7.87 12.71 2.93
CA GLU A 36 -8.85 13.22 1.96
C GLU A 36 -8.18 14.10 0.90
N VAL A 37 -7.31 15.01 1.32
CA VAL A 37 -6.53 15.87 0.38
C VAL A 37 -5.63 15.00 -0.51
N GLN A 38 -4.93 14.02 0.06
CA GLN A 38 -4.09 13.10 -0.72
C GLN A 38 -4.92 12.27 -1.72
N ARG A 39 -6.11 11.82 -1.32
CA ARG A 39 -7.03 11.11 -2.21
C ARG A 39 -7.46 11.99 -3.37
N GLU A 40 -7.82 13.24 -3.12
CA GLU A 40 -8.17 14.19 -4.19
C GLU A 40 -7.00 14.45 -5.14
N GLU A 41 -5.78 14.62 -4.60
CA GLU A 41 -4.58 14.78 -5.42
C GLU A 41 -4.35 13.56 -6.32
N LEU A 42 -4.47 12.34 -5.77
CA LEU A 42 -4.34 11.10 -6.54
C LEU A 42 -5.44 10.98 -7.61
N MET A 43 -6.67 11.36 -7.30
CA MET A 43 -7.77 11.38 -8.28
C MET A 43 -7.50 12.38 -9.40
N ASN A 44 -6.96 13.56 -9.09
CA ASN A 44 -6.57 14.56 -10.09
C ASN A 44 -5.42 14.05 -10.97
N ARG A 45 -4.43 13.38 -10.37
CA ARG A 45 -3.32 12.76 -11.09
C ARG A 45 -3.79 11.60 -11.98
N LEU A 46 -4.72 10.79 -11.50
CA LEU A 46 -5.34 9.72 -12.27
C LEU A 46 -6.13 10.28 -13.45
N ALA A 47 -6.99 11.29 -13.24
CA ALA A 47 -7.72 11.96 -14.32
C ALA A 47 -6.77 12.58 -15.37
N GLY A 48 -5.67 13.19 -14.91
CA GLY A 48 -4.61 13.69 -15.80
C GLY A 48 -3.91 12.59 -16.59
N ALA A 49 -3.61 11.46 -15.95
CA ALA A 49 -3.01 10.30 -16.60
C ALA A 49 -3.98 9.62 -17.60
N GLU A 50 -5.27 9.53 -17.27
CA GLU A 50 -6.33 9.03 -18.17
C GLU A 50 -6.46 9.93 -19.41
N ALA A 51 -6.42 11.24 -19.23
CA ALA A 51 -6.40 12.20 -20.33
C ALA A 51 -5.12 12.10 -21.17
N PHE A 52 -3.95 11.89 -20.55
CA PHE A 52 -2.67 11.74 -21.22
C PHE A 52 -2.54 10.43 -22.01
N LEU A 53 -3.07 9.33 -21.47
CA LEU A 53 -3.03 8.01 -22.10
C LEU A 53 -4.13 7.82 -23.16
N GLY A 54 -5.02 8.81 -23.34
CA GLY A 54 -6.13 8.70 -24.30
C GLY A 54 -7.11 7.58 -23.96
N ILE A 55 -7.16 7.13 -22.70
CA ILE A 55 -8.09 6.07 -22.25
C ILE A 55 -9.55 6.57 -22.23
N ALA A 56 -9.76 7.86 -22.47
CA ALA A 56 -11.07 8.45 -22.74
C ALA A 56 -11.89 7.72 -23.82
N ASP A 57 -11.27 6.90 -24.68
CA ASP A 57 -11.96 6.17 -25.76
C ASP A 57 -12.63 4.83 -25.36
N ALA A 58 -12.53 4.38 -24.10
CA ALA A 58 -13.24 3.16 -23.66
C ALA A 58 -14.65 3.42 -23.10
N ARG A 59 -15.07 4.68 -22.96
CA ARG A 59 -16.45 5.08 -22.65
C ARG A 59 -16.91 6.13 -23.64
N GLY A 60 -17.18 5.68 -24.87
CA GLY A 60 -17.87 6.50 -25.87
C GLY A 60 -19.23 6.95 -25.34
N PHE A 61 -19.31 8.18 -24.86
CA PHE A 61 -20.53 8.98 -24.83
C PHE A 61 -20.13 10.46 -24.83
N LEU A 62 -20.35 11.11 -26.00
CA LEU A 62 -20.32 12.56 -26.30
C LEU A 62 -18.97 13.14 -26.83
N ALA A 63 -18.92 13.29 -28.15
CA ALA A 63 -17.88 13.89 -29.02
C ALA A 63 -17.78 15.44 -28.91
N PRO A 64 -17.11 16.21 -29.83
CA PRO A 64 -15.91 16.02 -30.67
C PRO A 64 -14.88 17.20 -30.63
N ALA A 65 -13.75 17.02 -31.35
CA ALA A 65 -12.83 18.05 -31.92
C ALA A 65 -11.66 18.52 -31.00
N SER A 66 -10.37 18.61 -31.39
CA SER A 66 -9.71 18.76 -32.71
C SER A 66 -8.25 18.26 -32.69
N LYS A 67 -7.87 17.40 -33.66
CA LYS A 67 -6.71 17.40 -34.61
C LYS A 67 -5.24 17.78 -34.16
N PRO A 68 -4.17 17.41 -34.94
CA PRO A 68 -3.11 16.48 -34.50
C PRO A 68 -1.64 16.97 -34.71
N GLY A 69 -0.66 16.21 -34.20
CA GLY A 69 0.77 16.30 -34.59
C GLY A 69 1.60 15.18 -33.92
N ASN A 70 1.76 13.99 -34.49
CA ASN A 70 2.74 13.51 -35.50
C ASN A 70 4.18 13.19 -34.95
N VAL A 71 4.32 11.93 -34.48
CA VAL A 71 5.46 10.91 -34.53
C VAL A 71 6.87 11.19 -33.96
N PRO A 72 7.72 10.17 -33.66
CA PRO A 72 7.52 8.70 -33.57
C PRO A 72 8.13 7.95 -32.35
N LYS A 73 7.63 6.72 -32.11
CA LYS A 73 8.19 5.62 -31.28
C LYS A 73 9.50 5.05 -31.85
N PRO A 74 10.32 4.39 -31.00
CA PRO A 74 10.35 2.91 -30.97
C PRO A 74 10.19 2.40 -29.52
N SER A 75 9.28 1.46 -29.24
CA SER A 75 9.48 -0.02 -29.28
C SER A 75 10.60 -0.45 -28.32
N ALA A 76 10.42 -1.27 -27.28
CA ALA A 76 9.40 -2.27 -27.00
C ALA A 76 9.38 -2.55 -25.49
N PHE A 77 8.19 -2.55 -24.88
CA PHE A 77 7.77 -3.53 -23.86
C PHE A 77 6.23 -3.54 -23.90
N ALA A 78 5.71 -4.42 -24.77
CA ALA A 78 4.38 -4.97 -24.62
C ALA A 78 4.39 -5.73 -23.28
N ASN A 79 3.44 -5.57 -22.36
CA ASN A 79 2.07 -6.10 -22.43
C ASN A 79 1.39 -5.90 -21.03
N PRO A 80 0.10 -6.22 -20.83
CA PRO A 80 -0.96 -5.22 -20.81
C PRO A 80 -1.68 -5.17 -19.45
N HIS A 81 -2.50 -4.13 -19.25
CA HIS A 81 -3.59 -4.20 -18.27
C HIS A 81 -4.47 -5.40 -18.59
N GLY A 82 -4.49 -6.36 -17.66
CA GLY A 82 -5.32 -7.55 -17.73
C GLY A 82 -5.71 -7.95 -16.33
N SER A 83 -6.93 -7.61 -15.94
CA SER A 83 -7.72 -8.36 -14.97
C SER A 83 -7.79 -9.81 -15.43
N GLY A 84 -6.82 -10.62 -15.00
CA GLY A 84 -6.73 -12.02 -15.33
C GLY A 84 -6.81 -12.82 -14.06
N ASP A 85 -7.77 -13.73 -14.01
CA ASP A 85 -7.84 -14.88 -13.11
C ASP A 85 -6.55 -15.71 -13.16
N ARG A 86 -5.44 -15.17 -12.64
CA ARG A 86 -4.31 -15.99 -12.24
C ARG A 86 -4.78 -16.71 -11.00
N LYS A 87 -4.92 -18.04 -11.09
CA LYS A 87 -4.99 -18.91 -9.91
C LYS A 87 -3.92 -18.42 -8.93
N ARG A 88 -4.29 -17.65 -7.90
CA ARG A 88 -3.32 -17.13 -6.94
C ARG A 88 -2.61 -18.36 -6.38
N GLY A 89 -1.33 -18.48 -6.67
CA GLY A 89 -0.49 -19.42 -5.96
C GLY A 89 -0.53 -19.10 -4.48
N SER A 90 0.02 -19.98 -3.65
CA SER A 90 0.30 -19.56 -2.28
C SER A 90 1.24 -18.35 -2.30
N LEU A 91 1.08 -17.42 -1.36
CA LEU A 91 1.97 -16.24 -1.21
C LEU A 91 3.46 -16.63 -1.22
N TRP A 92 3.79 -17.83 -0.73
CA TRP A 92 5.13 -18.39 -0.80
C TRP A 92 5.63 -18.55 -2.24
N SER A 93 4.82 -19.18 -3.11
CA SER A 93 5.17 -19.43 -4.51
C SER A 93 5.37 -18.13 -5.29
N ASP A 94 4.60 -17.09 -4.94
CA ASP A 94 4.74 -15.79 -5.59
C ASP A 94 6.05 -15.12 -5.15
N ILE A 95 6.40 -15.18 -3.86
CA ILE A 95 7.66 -14.63 -3.33
C ILE A 95 8.88 -15.40 -3.84
N GLU A 96 8.80 -16.72 -3.89
CA GLU A 96 9.81 -17.57 -4.52
C GLU A 96 9.97 -17.23 -6.00
N GLY A 97 8.86 -16.97 -6.71
CA GLY A 97 8.89 -16.51 -8.10
C GLY A 97 9.52 -15.12 -8.28
N VAL A 98 9.30 -14.20 -7.32
CA VAL A 98 9.92 -12.86 -7.32
C VAL A 98 11.43 -12.94 -7.06
N MET A 99 11.84 -13.78 -6.12
CA MET A 99 13.24 -13.89 -5.69
C MET A 99 14.04 -14.92 -6.52
N GLY A 100 13.37 -15.78 -7.28
CA GLY A 100 13.98 -16.86 -8.07
C GLY A 100 14.84 -16.35 -9.22
N GLY A 101 16.06 -15.91 -8.91
CA GLY A 101 17.03 -15.37 -9.87
C GLY A 101 17.42 -13.91 -9.62
N GLN A 102 16.80 -13.25 -8.65
CA GLN A 102 17.20 -11.94 -8.14
C GLN A 102 17.78 -12.21 -6.75
N GLY A 103 19.05 -11.88 -6.49
CA GLY A 103 19.75 -12.25 -5.24
C GLY A 103 19.14 -11.64 -3.96
N PRO A 104 19.93 -11.17 -3.00
CA PRO A 104 19.36 -10.55 -1.79
C PRO A 104 18.46 -9.35 -2.13
N MET A 105 17.22 -9.37 -1.65
CA MET A 105 16.21 -8.35 -1.91
C MET A 105 15.67 -7.73 -0.62
N LYS A 106 15.35 -6.44 -0.63
CA LYS A 106 14.66 -5.81 0.50
C LYS A 106 13.19 -6.22 0.53
N ALA A 107 12.64 -6.31 1.73
CA ALA A 107 11.21 -6.57 1.89
C ALA A 107 10.31 -5.49 1.25
N SER A 108 10.76 -4.23 1.20
CA SER A 108 10.05 -3.17 0.45
C SER A 108 9.93 -3.54 -1.02
N ASP A 109 11.05 -3.95 -1.63
CA ASP A 109 11.13 -4.20 -3.07
C ASP A 109 10.31 -5.45 -3.45
N ILE A 110 10.32 -6.48 -2.58
CA ILE A 110 9.46 -7.66 -2.72
C ILE A 110 7.98 -7.26 -2.70
N ILE A 111 7.59 -6.39 -1.77
CA ILE A 111 6.21 -5.92 -1.63
C ILE A 111 5.79 -5.11 -2.85
N ASP A 112 6.64 -4.20 -3.33
CA ASP A 112 6.36 -3.36 -4.50
C ASP A 112 6.11 -4.23 -5.73
N ILE A 113 6.95 -5.25 -5.96
CA ILE A 113 6.76 -6.20 -7.07
C ILE A 113 5.47 -7.01 -6.91
N LEU A 114 5.12 -7.44 -5.70
CA LEU A 114 3.86 -8.15 -5.46
C LEU A 114 2.65 -7.24 -5.75
N ILE A 115 2.71 -5.96 -5.38
CA ILE A 115 1.67 -4.98 -5.70
C ILE A 115 1.55 -4.82 -7.22
N GLU A 116 2.66 -4.71 -7.94
CA GLU A 116 2.69 -4.70 -9.41
C GLU A 116 2.08 -5.99 -10.02
N GLN A 117 2.20 -7.12 -9.33
CA GLN A 117 1.59 -8.39 -9.72
C GLN A 117 0.10 -8.52 -9.36
N GLY A 118 -0.50 -7.52 -8.71
CA GLY A 118 -1.92 -7.44 -8.38
C GLY A 118 -2.27 -7.75 -6.93
N TYR A 119 -1.30 -7.69 -6.00
CA TYR A 119 -1.58 -7.66 -4.58
C TYR A 119 -2.18 -6.31 -4.15
N ASP A 120 -2.99 -6.36 -3.09
CA ASP A 120 -3.63 -5.17 -2.52
C ASP A 120 -2.57 -4.25 -1.89
N ASP A 121 -2.59 -2.97 -2.27
CA ASP A 121 -1.73 -1.91 -1.72
C ASP A 121 -2.35 -1.31 -0.45
N SER A 122 -2.67 -2.19 0.50
CA SER A 122 -3.12 -1.79 1.83
C SER A 122 -2.04 -2.08 2.86
N GLU A 123 -1.98 -1.25 3.91
CA GLU A 123 -1.07 -1.45 5.03
C GLU A 123 -1.26 -2.82 5.69
N GLY A 124 -2.50 -3.35 5.70
CA GLY A 124 -2.79 -4.70 6.17
C GLY A 124 -2.15 -5.80 5.31
N SER A 125 -2.19 -5.65 3.98
CA SER A 125 -1.55 -6.56 3.03
C SER A 125 -0.03 -6.54 3.18
N LYS A 126 0.56 -5.33 3.21
CA LYS A 126 2.01 -5.14 3.43
C LYS A 126 2.47 -5.76 4.74
N THR A 127 1.77 -5.48 5.84
CA THR A 127 2.08 -6.04 7.16
C THR A 127 2.02 -7.57 7.16
N ARG A 128 1.04 -8.17 6.47
CA ARG A 128 0.93 -9.63 6.31
C ARG A 128 2.12 -10.21 5.54
N ILE A 129 2.57 -9.54 4.48
CA ILE A 129 3.74 -9.96 3.69
C ILE A 129 5.01 -9.87 4.55
N TYR A 130 5.23 -8.75 5.25
CA TYR A 130 6.35 -8.58 6.19
C TYR A 130 6.40 -9.68 7.25
N ASN A 131 5.26 -10.00 7.86
CA ASN A 131 5.17 -11.07 8.86
C ASN A 131 5.46 -12.44 8.26
N SER A 132 5.03 -12.67 7.00
CA SER A 132 5.31 -13.91 6.28
C SER A 132 6.81 -14.06 5.98
N LEU A 133 7.48 -13.01 5.50
CA LEU A 133 8.93 -13.01 5.27
C LEU A 133 9.71 -13.32 6.56
N GLY A 134 9.36 -12.66 7.67
CA GLY A 134 9.99 -12.91 8.97
C GLY A 134 9.68 -14.30 9.55
N ARG A 135 8.55 -14.91 9.17
CA ARG A 135 8.22 -16.29 9.51
C ARG A 135 9.08 -17.27 8.71
N TRP A 136 9.17 -17.11 7.39
CA TRP A 136 9.95 -18.00 6.53
C TRP A 136 11.46 -17.91 6.77
N ALA A 137 11.94 -16.74 7.20
CA ALA A 137 13.31 -16.62 7.67
C ALA A 137 13.60 -17.46 8.92
N ARG A 138 12.61 -17.68 9.79
CA ARG A 138 12.73 -18.57 10.96
C ARG A 138 12.52 -20.03 10.63
N GLU A 139 11.79 -20.32 9.55
CA GLU A 139 11.54 -21.69 9.06
C GLU A 139 12.71 -22.24 8.22
N GLY A 140 13.76 -21.45 7.95
CA GLY A 140 14.87 -21.87 7.09
C GLY A 140 14.46 -22.00 5.62
N LYS A 141 13.65 -21.05 5.15
CA LYS A 141 13.33 -20.92 3.71
C LYS A 141 13.89 -19.65 3.09
N LEU A 142 14.16 -18.65 3.94
CA LEU A 142 14.78 -17.39 3.56
C LEU A 142 15.96 -17.14 4.49
N GLU A 143 17.07 -16.70 3.96
CA GLU A 143 18.17 -16.18 4.76
C GLU A 143 18.01 -14.67 4.95
N LYS A 144 18.17 -14.20 6.19
CA LYS A 144 18.12 -12.77 6.51
C LYS A 144 19.54 -12.20 6.53
N SER A 145 19.98 -11.69 5.39
CA SER A 145 21.34 -11.15 5.18
C SER A 145 21.56 -9.72 5.69
N GLY A 146 20.53 -9.06 6.26
CA GLY A 146 20.67 -7.71 6.83
C GLY A 146 19.39 -7.06 7.34
N ARG A 147 19.39 -5.71 7.45
CA ARG A 147 18.25 -4.90 7.93
C ARG A 147 17.08 -4.95 6.93
N GLY A 148 16.30 -6.02 7.00
CA GLY A 148 15.12 -6.22 6.15
C GLY A 148 15.45 -6.71 4.74
N VAL A 149 16.64 -7.28 4.55
CA VAL A 149 17.05 -7.96 3.31
C VAL A 149 16.88 -9.45 3.50
N TYR A 150 16.29 -10.09 2.50
CA TYR A 150 16.00 -11.51 2.45
C TYR A 150 16.59 -12.11 1.18
N GLU A 151 17.05 -13.35 1.28
CA GLU A 151 17.56 -14.13 0.17
C GLU A 151 16.91 -15.53 0.24
N LEU A 152 16.75 -16.20 -0.90
CA LEU A 152 16.28 -17.58 -0.90
C LEU A 152 17.39 -18.49 -0.37
N GLU A 153 17.04 -19.33 0.61
CA GLU A 153 17.97 -20.36 1.06
C GLU A 153 18.12 -21.41 -0.05
N SER A 154 19.35 -21.63 -0.50
CA SER A 154 19.70 -22.53 -1.62
C SER A 154 19.77 -24.00 -1.22
#